data_AF-A0A7C1Y0A5-F1
#
_entry.id   AF-A0A7C1Y0A5-F1
#
_cell.length_a   1.000
_cell.length_b   1.000
_cell.length_c   1.000
_cell.angle_alpha   90.00
_cell.angle_beta   90.00
_cell.angle_gamma   90.00
#
_symmetry.space_group_name_H-M   'P 1'
#
loop_
_entity.id
_entity.type
_entity.pdbx_description
1 polymer ?
#
loop_
_entity_poly.entity_id
_entity_poly.type
_entity_poly.pdbx_seq_one_letter_code
_entity_poly.pdbx_strand_id
1 'polypeptide(L)'
;MIRQQAGTSLVLLLLSACAPLPFSGGPPLAETESCGDVIEFHNVASRLSANDGREMRQALQPNGSADDACNRLRLALLLCKPDTPFRDDAEAARLLTGFLADPATAQHPQRGLAQYLADSLVERRRLLADGQVERQRLLTKQASLEEFLTREKRRVQALTKELTQMKATAASLQKQVKAQQLQLDQLKSIEQDINAKELAVENPASGRKGKKAHE
;
A
#
# COMPACT_ATOMS: atom_id res chain seq x y z
N MET A 1 -7.08 -23.35 -13.66
CA MET A 1 -6.94 -23.59 -15.11
C MET A 1 -6.85 -22.27 -15.84
N ILE A 2 -5.65 -21.70 -16.02
CA ILE A 2 -5.35 -20.70 -17.07
C ILE A 2 -3.93 -21.01 -17.56
N ARG A 3 -3.78 -21.00 -18.89
CA ARG A 3 -2.76 -21.65 -19.70
C ARG A 3 -1.39 -21.00 -19.62
N GLN A 4 -0.37 -21.86 -19.61
CA GLN A 4 1.00 -21.57 -20.02
C GLN A 4 1.02 -21.03 -21.46
N GLN A 5 1.74 -19.94 -21.69
CA GLN A 5 2.26 -19.62 -23.01
C GLN A 5 3.78 -19.56 -22.91
N ALA A 6 4.40 -20.67 -23.30
CA ALA A 6 5.76 -20.71 -23.78
C ALA A 6 5.81 -19.99 -25.13
N GLY A 7 6.68 -18.99 -25.24
CA GLY A 7 6.91 -18.23 -26.46
C GLY A 7 8.40 -18.01 -26.65
N THR A 8 9.08 -19.07 -27.10
CA THR A 8 10.42 -19.04 -27.71
C THR A 8 10.36 -18.43 -29.10
N SER A 9 11.20 -17.42 -29.37
CA SER A 9 11.68 -16.98 -30.71
C SER A 9 12.76 -15.92 -30.46
N LEU A 10 14.06 -16.24 -30.40
CA LEU A 10 14.99 -16.53 -31.50
C LEU A 10 14.83 -15.59 -32.71
N VAL A 11 15.49 -14.43 -32.65
CA VAL A 11 15.77 -13.56 -33.81
C VAL A 11 17.15 -12.93 -33.67
N LEU A 12 18.09 -13.42 -34.49
CA LEU A 12 19.21 -12.73 -35.16
C LEU A 12 20.09 -11.81 -34.28
N LEU A 13 21.36 -12.10 -33.94
CA LEU A 13 22.48 -12.49 -34.81
C LEU A 13 22.36 -11.87 -36.20
N LEU A 14 22.77 -10.61 -36.35
CA LEU A 14 23.45 -10.03 -37.51
C LEU A 14 23.66 -8.52 -37.27
N LEU A 15 24.80 -8.01 -37.76
CA LEU A 15 25.26 -6.61 -37.81
C LEU A 15 26.14 -6.20 -36.61
N SER A 16 27.35 -5.66 -36.76
CA SER A 16 28.02 -5.15 -37.94
C SER A 16 29.42 -4.66 -37.55
N ALA A 17 30.41 -5.04 -38.36
CA ALA A 17 31.62 -4.27 -38.72
C ALA A 17 32.51 -3.67 -37.62
N CYS A 18 33.59 -4.39 -37.29
CA CYS A 18 34.84 -3.77 -36.87
C CYS A 18 35.49 -3.07 -38.09
N ALA A 19 35.22 -1.78 -38.28
CA ALA A 19 35.99 -0.96 -39.22
C ALA A 19 37.36 -0.64 -38.60
N PRO A 20 38.48 -0.79 -39.33
CA PRO A 20 39.78 -0.33 -38.86
C PRO A 20 39.80 1.21 -38.88
N LEU A 21 39.86 1.82 -37.69
CA LEU A 21 39.97 3.26 -37.53
C LEU A 21 41.36 3.72 -38.01
N PRO A 22 41.45 4.70 -38.93
CA PRO A 22 42.71 5.31 -39.30
C PRO A 22 43.23 6.16 -38.14
N PHE A 23 44.21 5.64 -37.39
CA PHE A 23 45.01 6.40 -36.44
C PHE A 23 45.96 7.32 -37.22
N SER A 24 45.46 8.46 -37.68
CA SER A 24 46.26 9.47 -38.36
C SER A 24 46.61 10.59 -37.38
N GLY A 25 47.87 10.57 -36.91
CA GLY A 25 48.66 11.75 -36.55
C GLY A 25 47.99 12.83 -35.73
N GLY A 26 47.33 12.47 -34.62
CA GLY A 26 46.89 13.46 -33.63
C GLY A 26 48.09 14.19 -33.00
N PRO A 27 47.94 15.48 -32.66
CA PRO A 27 48.98 16.25 -31.96
C PRO A 27 49.45 15.50 -30.69
N PRO A 28 50.68 15.74 -30.22
CA PRO A 28 51.22 15.05 -29.05
C PRO A 28 50.20 15.13 -27.91
N LEU A 29 49.69 13.96 -27.52
CA LEU A 29 48.77 13.80 -26.41
C LEU A 29 49.43 14.46 -25.21
N ALA A 30 48.92 15.63 -24.81
CA ALA A 30 49.17 16.12 -23.48
C ALA A 30 48.85 14.96 -22.55
N GLU A 31 49.78 14.59 -21.68
CA GLU A 31 49.60 13.52 -20.70
C GLU A 31 48.34 13.85 -19.91
N THR A 32 47.22 13.26 -20.33
CA THR A 32 45.96 13.43 -19.64
C THR A 32 46.17 12.69 -18.33
N GLU A 33 46.24 13.45 -17.24
CA GLU A 33 46.25 12.88 -15.90
C GLU A 33 45.03 11.97 -15.79
N SER A 34 45.27 10.68 -15.99
CA SER A 34 44.28 9.67 -15.75
C SER A 34 43.93 9.76 -14.27
N CYS A 35 42.64 9.90 -13.94
CA CYS A 35 42.16 10.05 -12.57
C CYS A 35 42.41 8.83 -11.64
N GLY A 36 43.49 8.07 -11.86
CA GLY A 36 43.74 6.79 -11.25
C GLY A 36 42.60 5.82 -11.52
N ASP A 37 42.64 4.68 -10.83
CA ASP A 37 41.55 3.72 -10.87
C ASP A 37 40.37 4.23 -10.03
N VAL A 38 39.46 4.97 -10.68
CA VAL A 38 38.20 5.44 -10.08
C VAL A 38 37.31 4.28 -9.65
N ILE A 39 37.47 3.10 -10.27
CA ILE A 39 36.76 1.88 -9.86
C ILE A 39 37.35 1.35 -8.56
N GLU A 40 38.68 1.37 -8.41
CA GLU A 40 39.35 1.06 -7.14
C GLU A 40 38.89 2.02 -6.03
N PHE A 41 38.83 3.32 -6.31
CA PHE A 41 38.30 4.30 -5.35
C PHE A 41 36.86 3.96 -4.94
N HIS A 42 35.98 3.65 -5.90
CA HIS A 42 34.61 3.26 -5.61
C HIS A 42 34.55 2.00 -4.71
N ASN A 43 35.42 1.02 -4.97
CA ASN A 43 35.51 -0.19 -4.15
C ASN A 43 35.95 0.11 -2.71
N VAL A 44 36.92 1.01 -2.52
CA VAL A 44 37.33 1.47 -1.18
C VAL A 44 36.20 2.25 -0.51
N ALA A 45 35.62 3.22 -1.21
CA ALA A 45 34.49 4.02 -0.75
C ALA A 45 33.28 3.14 -0.34
N SER A 46 33.09 2.00 -1.01
CA SER A 46 32.03 1.04 -0.70
C SER A 46 32.17 0.41 0.69
N ARG A 47 33.38 0.39 1.26
CA ARG A 47 33.69 -0.24 2.56
C ARG A 47 33.87 0.77 3.70
N LEU A 48 33.88 2.07 3.40
CA LEU A 48 34.06 3.11 4.41
C LEU A 48 32.93 3.11 5.44
N SER A 49 33.31 3.34 6.69
CA SER A 49 32.36 3.63 7.75
C SER A 49 31.73 5.02 7.56
N ALA A 50 30.70 5.32 8.35
CA ALA A 50 30.07 6.62 8.34
C ALA A 50 31.04 7.78 8.67
N ASN A 51 32.01 7.53 9.56
CA ASN A 51 32.98 8.53 9.98
C ASN A 51 34.03 8.74 8.88
N ASP A 52 34.64 7.65 8.41
CA ASP A 52 35.68 7.71 7.35
C ASP A 52 35.12 8.29 6.05
N GLY A 53 33.85 8.00 5.73
CA GLY A 53 33.18 8.59 4.57
C GLY A 53 33.05 10.12 4.67
N ARG A 54 32.84 10.67 5.87
CA ARG A 54 32.80 12.13 6.08
C ARG A 54 34.18 12.75 5.97
N GLU A 55 35.21 12.11 6.52
CA GLU A 55 36.60 12.56 6.38
C GLU A 55 37.02 12.54 4.90
N MET A 56 36.70 11.45 4.19
CA MET A 56 36.95 11.35 2.74
C MET A 56 36.19 12.42 1.95
N ARG A 57 34.93 12.71 2.30
CA ARG A 57 34.15 13.80 1.69
C ARG A 57 34.83 15.16 1.89
N GLN A 58 35.41 15.42 3.06
CA GLN A 58 36.14 16.65 3.35
C GLN A 58 37.46 16.72 2.56
N ALA A 59 38.20 15.61 2.47
CA ALA A 59 39.45 15.52 1.73
C ALA A 59 39.27 15.71 0.21
N LEU A 60 38.11 15.33 -0.32
CA LEU A 60 37.77 15.44 -1.75
C LEU A 60 37.05 16.75 -2.12
N GLN A 61 36.92 17.70 -1.19
CA GLN A 61 36.28 18.98 -1.49
C GLN A 61 37.07 19.71 -2.58
N PRO A 62 36.38 20.18 -3.65
CA PRO A 62 37.05 20.86 -4.75
C PRO A 62 37.64 22.21 -4.29
N ASN A 63 38.91 22.44 -4.62
CA ASN A 63 39.63 23.67 -4.27
C ASN A 63 39.69 24.67 -5.44
N GLY A 64 39.11 24.34 -6.60
CA GLY A 64 39.06 25.19 -7.79
C GLY A 64 40.22 25.03 -8.77
N SER A 65 41.11 24.04 -8.60
CA SER A 65 42.21 23.73 -9.53
C SER A 65 41.77 22.76 -10.64
N ALA A 66 42.54 22.59 -11.73
CA ALA A 66 42.21 21.63 -12.79
C ALA A 66 42.18 20.16 -12.29
N ASP A 67 43.06 19.81 -11.33
CA ASP A 67 43.07 18.56 -10.58
C ASP A 67 41.74 18.28 -9.83
N ASP A 68 40.86 19.30 -9.72
CA ASP A 68 39.49 19.12 -9.23
C ASP A 68 38.69 18.14 -10.08
N ALA A 69 38.96 17.97 -11.37
CA ALA A 69 38.09 17.16 -12.22
C ALA A 69 37.97 15.71 -11.67
N CYS A 70 39.09 15.13 -11.27
CA CYS A 70 39.15 13.81 -10.67
C CYS A 70 38.52 13.77 -9.28
N ASN A 71 38.80 14.77 -8.45
CA ASN A 71 38.25 14.84 -7.08
C ASN A 71 36.73 15.08 -7.10
N ARG A 72 36.21 15.91 -8.02
CA ARG A 72 34.78 16.12 -8.26
C ARG A 72 34.08 14.81 -8.65
N LEU A 73 34.69 14.00 -9.52
CA LEU A 73 34.12 12.71 -9.92
C LEU A 73 34.17 11.67 -8.79
N ARG A 74 35.29 11.56 -8.06
CA ARG A 74 35.41 10.69 -6.88
C ARG A 74 34.42 11.08 -5.78
N LEU A 75 34.28 12.38 -5.52
CA LEU A 75 33.31 12.90 -4.57
C LEU A 75 31.88 12.59 -5.03
N ALA A 76 31.55 12.80 -6.30
CA ALA A 76 30.23 12.45 -6.83
C ALA A 76 29.93 10.95 -6.64
N LEU A 77 30.90 10.07 -6.93
CA LEU A 77 30.77 8.62 -6.70
C LEU A 77 30.55 8.27 -5.22
N LEU A 78 31.29 8.89 -4.32
CA LEU A 78 31.13 8.71 -2.87
C LEU A 78 29.72 9.10 -2.42
N LEU A 79 29.20 10.22 -2.93
CA LEU A 79 27.88 10.76 -2.59
C LEU A 79 26.72 9.98 -3.23
N CYS A 80 26.96 9.28 -4.35
CA CYS A 80 25.96 8.44 -5.02
C CYS A 80 25.68 7.11 -4.32
N LYS A 81 26.48 6.75 -3.31
CA LYS A 81 26.47 5.42 -2.69
C LYS A 81 25.17 5.19 -1.90
N PRO A 82 24.41 4.13 -2.22
CA PRO A 82 23.19 3.80 -1.48
C PRO A 82 23.50 3.41 -0.03
N ASP A 83 22.50 3.57 0.84
CA ASP A 83 22.54 3.13 2.25
C ASP A 83 23.69 3.69 3.09
N THR A 84 24.19 4.87 2.71
CA THR A 84 25.19 5.59 3.49
C THR A 84 24.63 6.87 4.10
N PRO A 85 25.08 7.27 5.30
CA PRO A 85 24.60 8.48 5.96
C PRO A 85 25.14 9.77 5.33
N PHE A 86 26.13 9.66 4.45
CA PHE A 86 26.72 10.78 3.72
C PHE A 86 26.23 10.86 2.26
N ARG A 87 25.25 10.04 1.87
CA ARG A 87 24.63 10.08 0.56
C ARG A 87 23.99 11.44 0.30
N ASP A 88 24.30 12.04 -0.84
CA ASP A 88 23.74 13.32 -1.28
C ASP A 88 23.60 13.32 -2.80
N ASP A 89 22.49 12.75 -3.29
CA ASP A 89 22.21 12.67 -4.72
C ASP A 89 22.10 14.07 -5.35
N ALA A 90 21.76 15.11 -4.57
CA ALA A 90 21.62 16.50 -5.02
C ALA A 90 22.97 17.12 -5.36
N GLU A 91 23.91 17.04 -4.42
CA GLU A 91 25.28 17.50 -4.61
C GLU A 91 26.01 16.65 -5.66
N ALA A 92 25.86 15.32 -5.65
CA ALA A 92 26.46 14.45 -6.65
C ALA A 92 26.07 14.84 -8.08
N ALA A 93 24.77 15.10 -8.32
CA ALA A 93 24.30 15.54 -9.63
C ALA A 93 24.87 16.91 -10.03
N ARG A 94 25.01 17.84 -9.08
CA ARG A 94 25.63 19.15 -9.33
C ARG A 94 27.09 19.00 -9.75
N LEU A 95 27.86 18.16 -9.04
CA LEU A 95 29.26 17.88 -9.34
C LEU A 95 29.41 17.25 -10.74
N LEU A 96 28.57 16.27 -11.06
CA LEU A 96 28.57 15.63 -12.38
C LEU A 96 28.15 16.59 -13.49
N THR A 97 27.17 17.46 -13.26
CA THR A 97 26.76 18.48 -14.24
C THR A 97 27.90 19.45 -14.52
N GLY A 98 28.59 19.92 -13.46
CA GLY A 98 29.76 20.78 -13.59
C GLY A 98 30.91 20.07 -14.32
N PHE A 99 31.15 18.79 -14.01
CA PHE A 99 32.14 17.98 -14.70
C PHE A 99 31.83 17.82 -16.19
N LEU A 100 30.57 17.56 -16.56
CA LEU A 100 30.16 17.34 -17.95
C LEU A 100 30.11 18.64 -18.76
N ALA A 101 29.83 19.78 -18.12
CA ALA A 101 29.79 21.09 -18.77
C ALA A 101 31.17 21.69 -19.05
N ASP A 102 32.20 21.25 -18.33
CA ASP A 102 33.57 21.75 -18.47
C ASP A 102 34.19 21.31 -19.81
N PRO A 103 34.65 22.24 -20.68
CA PRO A 103 35.28 21.88 -21.95
C PRO A 103 36.63 21.17 -21.74
N ALA A 104 37.32 21.39 -20.61
CA ALA A 104 38.58 20.71 -20.32
C ALA A 104 38.38 19.20 -20.10
N THR A 105 37.18 18.79 -19.68
CA THR A 105 36.84 17.37 -19.47
C THR A 105 36.20 16.72 -20.71
N ALA A 106 36.07 17.45 -21.83
CA ALA A 106 35.40 16.94 -23.03
C ALA A 106 36.05 15.65 -23.58
N GLN A 107 37.38 15.56 -23.48
CA GLN A 107 38.17 14.39 -23.92
C GLN A 107 38.56 13.47 -22.75
N HIS A 108 38.02 13.71 -21.56
CA HIS A 108 38.39 12.93 -20.38
C HIS A 108 37.91 11.47 -20.51
N PRO A 109 38.77 10.46 -20.24
CA PRO A 109 38.41 9.04 -20.45
C PRO A 109 37.21 8.58 -19.62
N GLN A 110 36.97 9.22 -18.48
CA GLN A 110 35.86 8.89 -17.58
C GLN A 110 34.58 9.71 -17.83
N ARG A 111 34.53 10.52 -18.90
CA ARG A 111 33.33 11.30 -19.25
C ARG A 111 32.11 10.40 -19.48
N GLY A 112 32.30 9.25 -20.11
CA GLY A 112 31.23 8.26 -20.30
C GLY A 112 30.68 7.71 -18.97
N LEU A 113 31.55 7.45 -18.00
CA LEU A 113 31.15 7.04 -16.65
C LEU A 113 30.38 8.15 -15.93
N ALA A 114 30.87 9.39 -16.01
CA ALA A 114 30.19 10.55 -15.41
C ALA A 114 28.79 10.75 -16.00
N GLN A 115 28.64 10.60 -17.32
CA GLN A 115 27.34 10.67 -18.00
C GLN A 115 26.41 9.56 -17.50
N TYR A 116 26.88 8.32 -17.47
CA TYR A 116 26.10 7.19 -16.96
C TYR A 116 25.63 7.40 -15.51
N LEU A 117 26.51 7.92 -14.63
CA LEU A 117 26.15 8.23 -13.25
C LEU A 117 25.10 9.33 -13.16
N ALA A 118 25.21 10.38 -13.98
CA ALA A 118 24.24 11.46 -14.04
C ALA A 118 22.85 10.93 -14.47
N ASP A 119 22.80 10.12 -15.53
CA ASP A 119 21.56 9.50 -16.02
C ASP A 119 20.96 8.56 -14.96
N SER A 120 21.80 7.76 -14.29
CA SER A 120 21.39 6.88 -13.18
C SER A 120 20.79 7.66 -12.00
N LEU A 121 21.34 8.83 -11.65
CA LEU A 121 20.78 9.68 -10.60
C LEU A 121 19.43 10.28 -10.98
N VAL A 122 19.28 10.72 -12.24
CA VAL A 122 18.00 11.22 -12.75
C VAL A 122 16.93 10.14 -12.66
N GLU A 123 17.24 8.94 -13.15
CA GLU A 123 16.31 7.82 -13.11
C GLU A 123 15.98 7.41 -11.67
N ARG A 124 16.97 7.36 -10.78
CA ARG A 124 16.74 7.08 -9.36
C ARG A 124 15.81 8.09 -8.70
N ARG A 125 15.99 9.39 -8.99
CA ARG A 125 15.09 10.44 -8.48
C ARG A 125 13.67 10.28 -9.00
N ARG A 126 13.51 9.95 -10.29
CA ARG A 126 12.21 9.64 -10.88
C ARG A 126 11.53 8.49 -10.14
N LEU A 127 12.25 7.39 -9.93
CA LEU A 127 11.73 6.22 -9.19
C LEU A 127 11.35 6.56 -7.73
N LEU A 128 12.12 7.40 -7.06
CA LEU A 128 11.79 7.87 -5.71
C LEU A 128 10.53 8.74 -5.69
N ALA A 129 10.39 9.65 -6.65
CA ALA A 129 9.20 10.48 -6.80
C ALA A 129 7.96 9.62 -7.10
N ASP A 130 8.07 8.70 -8.05
CA ASP A 130 6.99 7.75 -8.40
C ASP A 130 6.61 6.89 -7.19
N GLY A 131 7.61 6.41 -6.43
CA GLY A 131 7.40 5.65 -5.19
C GLY A 131 6.70 6.46 -4.09
N GLN A 132 7.02 7.75 -3.95
CA GLN A 132 6.32 8.65 -3.02
C GLN A 132 4.87 8.87 -3.42
N VAL A 133 4.60 9.06 -4.72
CA VAL A 133 3.24 9.21 -5.25
C VAL A 133 2.41 7.96 -4.99
N GLU A 134 2.94 6.77 -5.29
CA GLU A 134 2.23 5.52 -5.02
C GLU A 134 2.03 5.28 -3.51
N ARG A 135 3.02 5.59 -2.69
CA ARG A 135 2.86 5.53 -1.22
C ARG A 135 1.72 6.45 -0.76
N GLN A 136 1.65 7.67 -1.26
CA GLN A 136 0.58 8.60 -0.91
C GLN A 136 -0.79 8.09 -1.36
N ARG A 137 -0.86 7.50 -2.56
CA ARG A 137 -2.07 6.87 -3.10
C ARG A 137 -2.54 5.69 -2.25
N LEU A 138 -1.62 4.89 -1.73
CA LEU A 138 -1.95 3.77 -0.84
C LEU A 138 -2.47 4.28 0.51
N LEU A 139 -1.88 5.33 1.08
CA LEU A 139 -2.35 5.94 2.32
C LEU A 139 -3.76 6.53 2.18
N THR A 140 -4.06 7.22 1.07
CA THR A 140 -5.41 7.75 0.84
C THR A 140 -6.45 6.65 0.65
N LYS A 141 -6.10 5.57 -0.08
CA LYS A 141 -6.95 4.38 -0.19
C LYS A 141 -7.20 3.73 1.17
N GLN A 142 -6.16 3.58 2.00
CA GLN A 142 -6.29 3.02 3.34
C GLN A 142 -7.25 3.86 4.19
N ALA A 143 -7.08 5.19 4.23
CA ALA A 143 -7.97 6.08 4.95
C ALA A 143 -9.43 5.96 4.47
N SER A 144 -9.65 5.84 3.16
CA SER A 144 -11.00 5.66 2.60
C SER A 144 -11.65 4.33 3.00
N LEU A 145 -10.85 3.25 3.08
CA LEU A 145 -11.33 1.93 3.52
C LEU A 145 -11.64 1.93 5.00
N GLU A 146 -10.81 2.58 5.82
CA GLU A 146 -11.09 2.75 7.26
C GLU A 146 -12.39 3.53 7.47
N GLU A 147 -12.60 4.62 6.73
CA GLU A 147 -13.86 5.36 6.79
C GLU A 147 -15.05 4.49 6.37
N PHE A 148 -14.94 3.74 5.27
CA PHE A 148 -15.98 2.81 4.83
C PHE A 148 -16.32 1.77 5.90
N LEU A 149 -15.31 1.15 6.50
CA LEU A 149 -15.49 0.17 7.58
C LEU A 149 -16.20 0.78 8.79
N THR A 150 -15.86 2.02 9.17
CA THR A 150 -16.55 2.69 10.29
C THR A 150 -18.02 2.98 9.97
N ARG A 151 -18.34 3.36 8.72
CA ARG A 151 -19.72 3.57 8.28
C ARG A 151 -20.52 2.27 8.31
N GLU A 152 -19.97 1.19 7.76
CA GLU A 152 -20.63 -0.12 7.78
C GLU A 152 -20.81 -0.65 9.20
N LYS A 153 -19.83 -0.47 10.09
CA LYS A 153 -19.98 -0.81 11.51
C LYS A 153 -21.13 -0.07 12.17
N ARG A 154 -21.28 1.24 11.91
CA ARG A 154 -22.41 2.04 12.43
C ARG A 154 -23.74 1.53 11.86
N ARG A 155 -23.79 1.20 10.57
CA ARG A 155 -24.98 0.65 9.92
C ARG A 155 -25.40 -0.67 10.53
N VAL A 156 -24.47 -1.61 10.72
CA VAL A 156 -24.74 -2.91 11.35
C VAL A 156 -25.24 -2.71 12.78
N GLN A 157 -24.66 -1.78 13.55
CA GLN A 157 -25.13 -1.45 14.90
C GLN A 157 -26.56 -0.89 14.90
N ALA A 158 -26.89 -0.01 13.95
CA ALA A 158 -28.25 0.54 13.80
C ALA A 158 -29.26 -0.58 13.49
N LEU A 159 -28.97 -1.42 12.48
CA LEU A 159 -29.84 -2.55 12.11
C LEU A 159 -30.01 -3.55 13.25
N THR A 160 -28.95 -3.78 14.03
CA THR A 160 -29.01 -4.66 15.20
C THR A 160 -29.98 -4.10 16.24
N LYS A 161 -29.94 -2.79 16.51
CA LYS A 161 -30.89 -2.13 17.42
C LYS A 161 -32.32 -2.25 16.92
N GLU A 162 -32.57 -1.98 15.64
CA GLU A 162 -33.91 -2.12 15.03
C GLU A 162 -34.44 -3.56 15.15
N LEU A 163 -33.60 -4.55 14.86
CA LEU A 163 -33.96 -5.97 14.98
C LEU A 163 -34.32 -6.33 16.43
N THR A 164 -33.55 -5.85 17.42
CA THR A 164 -33.87 -6.08 18.84
C THR A 164 -35.18 -5.42 19.25
N GLN A 165 -35.46 -4.21 18.74
CA GLN A 165 -36.72 -3.52 19.00
C GLN A 165 -37.91 -4.28 18.40
N MET A 166 -37.79 -4.73 17.13
CA MET A 166 -38.81 -5.54 16.48
C MET A 166 -39.09 -6.86 17.19
N LYS A 167 -38.04 -7.52 17.73
CA LYS A 167 -38.23 -8.73 18.54
C LYS A 167 -38.98 -8.43 19.83
N ALA A 168 -38.68 -7.32 20.50
CA ALA A 168 -39.37 -6.92 21.72
C ALA A 168 -40.85 -6.60 21.46
N THR A 169 -41.15 -5.88 20.37
CA THR A 169 -42.54 -5.59 19.98
C THR A 169 -43.30 -6.85 19.59
N ALA A 170 -42.69 -7.75 18.81
CA ALA A 170 -43.29 -9.04 18.45
C ALA A 170 -43.60 -9.90 19.69
N ALA A 171 -42.67 -9.95 20.66
CA ALA A 171 -42.90 -10.67 21.92
C ALA A 171 -44.03 -10.04 22.75
N SER A 172 -44.15 -8.70 22.75
CA SER A 172 -45.25 -8.00 23.41
C SER A 172 -46.61 -8.31 22.76
N LEU A 173 -46.70 -8.20 21.43
CA LEU A 173 -47.90 -8.54 20.68
C LEU A 173 -48.31 -10.00 20.88
N GLN A 174 -47.35 -10.92 20.90
CA GLN A 174 -47.62 -12.33 21.18
C GLN A 174 -48.24 -12.54 22.56
N LYS A 175 -47.80 -11.80 23.59
CA LYS A 175 -48.41 -11.83 24.92
C LYS A 175 -49.84 -11.28 24.90
N GLN A 176 -50.08 -10.19 24.17
CA GLN A 176 -51.42 -9.60 24.03
C GLN A 176 -52.39 -10.56 23.34
N VAL A 177 -51.98 -11.19 22.23
CA VAL A 177 -52.80 -12.19 21.52
C VAL A 177 -53.16 -13.36 22.44
N LYS A 178 -52.20 -13.87 23.22
CA LYS A 178 -52.48 -14.93 24.21
C LYS A 178 -53.46 -14.49 25.30
N ALA A 179 -53.32 -13.26 25.80
CA ALA A 179 -54.25 -12.71 26.80
C ALA A 179 -55.67 -12.58 26.23
N GLN A 180 -55.81 -12.06 25.01
CA GLN A 180 -57.10 -11.96 24.33
C GLN A 180 -57.71 -13.35 24.05
N GLN A 181 -56.89 -14.33 23.68
CA GLN A 181 -57.35 -15.70 23.49
C GLN A 181 -57.94 -16.28 24.79
N LEU A 182 -57.25 -16.09 25.92
CA LEU A 182 -57.76 -16.51 27.23
C LEU A 182 -59.08 -15.82 27.60
N GLN A 183 -59.23 -14.53 27.28
CA GLN A 183 -60.48 -13.80 27.49
C GLN A 183 -61.63 -14.37 26.63
N LEU A 184 -61.37 -14.70 25.36
CA LEU A 184 -62.35 -15.35 24.49
C LEU A 184 -62.77 -16.73 25.02
N ASP A 185 -61.82 -17.53 25.50
CA ASP A 185 -62.09 -18.85 26.05
C ASP A 185 -62.92 -18.76 27.35
N GLN A 186 -62.66 -17.75 28.19
CA GLN A 186 -63.49 -17.44 29.36
C GLN A 186 -64.92 -17.05 28.98
N LEU A 187 -65.09 -16.15 27.99
CA LEU A 187 -66.41 -15.74 27.52
C LEU A 187 -67.20 -16.95 26.96
N LYS A 188 -66.55 -17.83 26.20
CA LYS A 188 -67.17 -19.09 25.74
C LYS A 188 -67.61 -19.98 26.90
N SER A 189 -66.79 -20.11 27.94
CA SER A 189 -67.16 -20.89 29.13
C SER A 189 -68.35 -20.28 29.86
N ILE A 190 -68.43 -18.94 29.95
CA ILE A 190 -69.57 -18.23 30.55
C ILE A 190 -70.83 -18.43 29.70
N GLU A 191 -70.73 -18.30 28.38
CA GLU A 191 -71.84 -18.53 27.45
C GLU A 191 -72.39 -19.96 27.56
N GLN A 192 -71.50 -20.96 27.63
CA GLN A 192 -71.90 -22.35 27.84
C GLN A 192 -72.61 -22.57 29.18
N ASP A 193 -72.14 -21.95 30.26
CA ASP A 193 -72.78 -22.01 31.58
C ASP A 193 -74.16 -21.34 31.59
N ILE A 194 -74.31 -20.18 30.93
CA ILE A 194 -75.60 -19.50 30.76
C ILE A 194 -76.57 -20.38 29.98
N ASN A 195 -76.16 -20.90 28.81
CA ASN A 195 -77.01 -21.77 27.98
C ASN A 195 -77.44 -23.04 28.74
N ALA A 196 -76.55 -23.64 29.53
CA ALA A 196 -76.88 -24.80 30.36
C ALA A 196 -77.93 -24.46 31.44
N LYS A 197 -77.82 -23.28 32.06
CA LYS A 197 -78.80 -22.79 33.04
C LYS A 197 -80.14 -22.47 32.38
N GLU A 198 -80.16 -21.85 31.21
CA GLU A 198 -81.40 -21.56 30.46
C GLU A 198 -82.14 -22.86 30.10
N LEU A 199 -81.44 -23.86 29.58
CA LEU A 199 -82.01 -25.20 29.31
C LEU A 199 -82.62 -25.86 30.56
N ALA A 200 -81.98 -25.69 31.72
CA ALA A 200 -82.49 -26.22 32.98
C ALA A 200 -83.76 -25.49 33.46
N VAL A 201 -83.91 -24.20 33.14
CA VAL A 201 -85.10 -23.40 33.46
C VAL A 201 -86.27 -23.72 32.52
N GLU A 202 -86.02 -23.94 31.23
CA GLU A 202 -87.07 -24.32 30.26
C GLU A 202 -87.66 -25.72 30.52
N ASN A 203 -86.88 -26.65 31.10
CA ASN A 203 -87.31 -28.01 31.42
C ASN A 203 -87.27 -28.32 32.94
N PRO A 204 -88.07 -27.65 33.78
CA PRO A 204 -88.01 -27.82 35.23
C PRO A 204 -88.50 -29.19 35.71
N ALA A 205 -89.18 -29.95 34.84
CA ALA A 205 -89.82 -31.22 35.17
C ALA A 205 -88.88 -32.45 35.16
N SER A 206 -87.67 -32.37 34.59
CA SER A 206 -86.78 -33.54 34.49
C SER A 206 -85.98 -33.84 35.78
N GLY A 207 -85.81 -32.87 36.68
CA GLY A 207 -84.98 -33.02 37.89
C GLY A 207 -85.68 -33.54 39.15
N ARG A 208 -87.01 -33.78 39.13
CA ARG A 208 -87.77 -34.10 40.36
C ARG A 208 -87.97 -35.59 40.65
N LYS A 209 -87.48 -36.52 39.81
CA LYS A 209 -87.58 -37.97 40.06
C LYS A 209 -86.22 -38.54 40.48
N GLY A 210 -85.98 -38.76 41.79
CA GLY A 210 -84.81 -39.54 42.21
C GLY A 210 -84.31 -39.45 43.65
N LYS A 211 -84.93 -38.66 44.53
CA LYS A 211 -84.56 -38.63 45.96
C LYS A 211 -85.67 -39.23 46.84
N LYS A 212 -85.88 -40.54 46.76
CA LYS A 212 -86.58 -41.30 47.81
C LYS A 212 -85.95 -42.67 47.98
N ALA A 213 -85.62 -42.96 49.24
CA ALA A 213 -85.42 -44.26 49.89
C ALA A 213 -84.13 -45.04 49.56
N HIS A 214 -83.15 -44.95 50.47
CA HIS A 214 -82.60 -46.14 51.13
C HIS A 214 -81.89 -45.71 52.43
N GLU A 215 -82.66 -45.78 53.52
CA GLU A 215 -82.20 -46.39 54.78
C GLU A 215 -82.44 -47.90 54.66
#